data_AF-A0A8T4VJ30-F1
#
_entry.id   AF-A0A8T4VJ30-F1
#
_cell.length_a   1.000
_cell.length_b   1.000
_cell.length_c   1.000
_cell.angle_alpha   90.00
_cell.angle_beta   90.00
_cell.angle_gamma   90.00
#
_symmetry.space_group_name_H-M   'P 1'
#
loop_
_entity.id
_entity.type
_entity.pdbx_description
1 polymer ?
#
loop_
_entity_poly.entity_id
_entity_poly.type
_entity_poly.pdbx_seq_one_letter_code
_entity_poly.pdbx_strand_id
1 'polypeptide(L)' 'MVQAIINIGEKENRILTIIRGKHGLKNKSEAINFLIENYEKNLLEPELRPEYKEELLKIDKGKFHELKDIKSLKELIENV' A
#
# COMPACT_ATOMS: atom_id res chain seq x y z
N MET A 1 -16.16 -4.53 10.95
CA MET A 1 -15.95 -5.54 9.87
C MET A 1 -17.16 -5.52 8.97
N VAL A 2 -16.97 -5.48 7.66
CA VAL A 2 -18.06 -5.53 6.66
C VAL A 2 -18.06 -6.93 6.06
N GLN A 3 -19.25 -7.49 5.80
CA GLN A 3 -19.40 -8.80 5.16
C GLN A 3 -19.96 -8.61 3.74
N ALA A 4 -19.43 -9.38 2.79
CA ALA A 4 -19.90 -9.40 1.42
C ALA A 4 -20.05 -10.84 0.94
N ILE A 5 -21.14 -11.11 0.22
CA ILE A 5 -21.34 -12.36 -0.50
C ILE A 5 -20.91 -12.10 -1.93
N ILE A 6 -19.96 -12.91 -2.43
CA ILE A 6 -19.43 -12.80 -3.78
C ILE A 6 -19.50 -14.14 -4.49
N ASN A 7 -19.74 -14.10 -5.79
CA ASN A 7 -19.59 -15.27 -6.65
C ASN A 7 -18.18 -15.26 -7.25
N ILE A 8 -17.47 -16.37 -7.09
CA ILE A 8 -16.12 -16.56 -7.66
C ILE A 8 -16.11 -17.79 -8.54
N GLY A 9 -15.38 -17.72 -9.65
CA GLY A 9 -15.21 -18.86 -10.55
C GLY A 9 -14.34 -19.96 -9.94
N GLU A 10 -14.37 -21.15 -10.55
CA GLU A 10 -13.58 -22.29 -10.08
C GLU A 10 -12.08 -22.02 -10.11
N LYS A 11 -11.60 -21.32 -11.15
CA LYS A 11 -10.19 -20.97 -11.31
C LYS A 11 -9.73 -20.05 -10.19
N GLU A 12 -10.48 -19.00 -9.92
CA GLU A 12 -10.21 -18.01 -8.88
C GLU A 12 -10.21 -18.67 -7.50
N ASN A 13 -11.16 -19.58 -7.27
CA ASN A 13 -11.24 -20.37 -6.04
C ASN A 13 -10.01 -21.28 -5.82
N ARG A 14 -9.47 -21.88 -6.89
CA ARG A 14 -8.22 -22.66 -6.83
C ARG A 14 -7.02 -21.77 -6.51
N ILE A 15 -6.94 -20.59 -7.14
CA ILE A 15 -5.88 -19.60 -6.86
C ILE A 15 -5.91 -19.17 -5.38
N LEU A 16 -7.08 -18.83 -4.84
CA LEU A 16 -7.24 -18.47 -3.42
C LEU A 16 -6.80 -19.60 -2.48
N THR A 17 -7.03 -20.86 -2.86
CA THR A 17 -6.61 -22.02 -2.08
C THR A 17 -5.09 -22.15 -2.04
N ILE A 18 -4.41 -21.92 -3.17
CA ILE A 18 -2.94 -21.92 -3.25
C ILE A 18 -2.36 -20.79 -2.39
N ILE A 19 -2.89 -19.57 -2.52
CA ILE A 19 -2.42 -18.41 -1.76
C ILE A 19 -2.60 -18.63 -0.26
N ARG A 20 -3.79 -19.12 0.14
CA ARG A 20 -4.08 -19.47 1.54
C ARG A 20 -3.03 -20.45 2.07
N GLY A 21 -2.74 -21.52 1.34
CA GLY A 21 -1.74 -22.51 1.73
C GLY A 21 -0.32 -21.94 1.81
N LYS A 22 0.09 -21.18 0.79
CA LYS A 22 1.43 -20.57 0.70
C LYS A 22 1.74 -19.64 1.87
N HIS A 23 0.74 -18.87 2.32
CA HIS A 23 0.90 -17.87 3.37
C HIS A 23 0.38 -18.32 4.76
N GLY A 24 -0.02 -19.59 4.91
CA GLY A 24 -0.51 -20.12 6.19
C GLY A 24 -1.81 -19.48 6.69
N LEU A 25 -2.64 -18.98 5.78
CA LEU A 25 -3.88 -18.27 6.12
C LEU A 25 -4.98 -19.27 6.50
N LYS A 26 -5.87 -18.88 7.41
CA LYS A 26 -6.86 -19.79 7.99
C LYS A 26 -8.02 -20.08 7.05
N ASN A 27 -8.44 -19.08 6.27
CA ASN A 27 -9.61 -19.17 5.42
C ASN A 27 -9.43 -18.38 4.11
N LYS A 28 -10.40 -18.52 3.20
CA LYS A 28 -10.36 -17.83 1.89
C LYS A 28 -10.59 -16.33 2.01
N SER A 29 -11.32 -15.88 3.03
CA SER A 29 -11.53 -14.46 3.29
C SER A 29 -10.22 -13.76 3.67
N GLU A 30 -9.39 -14.39 4.49
CA GLU A 30 -8.04 -13.91 4.80
C GLU A 30 -7.15 -13.86 3.54
N ALA A 31 -7.26 -14.86 2.65
CA ALA A 31 -6.54 -14.84 1.38
C ALA A 31 -6.99 -13.71 0.44
N ILE A 32 -8.28 -13.38 0.43
CA ILE A 32 -8.81 -12.23 -0.31
C ILE A 32 -8.29 -10.92 0.28
N ASN A 33 -8.32 -10.76 1.61
CA ASN A 33 -7.79 -9.56 2.26
C ASN A 33 -6.30 -9.37 1.98
N PHE A 34 -5.52 -10.45 2.10
CA PHE A 34 -4.10 -10.44 1.75
C PHE A 34 -3.86 -10.02 0.30
N LEU A 35 -4.67 -10.51 -0.64
CA LEU A 35 -4.59 -10.08 -2.04
C LEU A 35 -4.91 -8.60 -2.23
N ILE A 36 -5.94 -8.08 -1.57
CA ILE A 36 -6.32 -6.67 -1.64
C ILE A 36 -5.20 -5.78 -1.11
N GLU A 37 -4.60 -6.11 0.03
CA GLU A 37 -3.46 -5.37 0.59
C GLU A 37 -2.23 -5.40 -0.34
N ASN A 38 -1.95 -6.55 -0.95
CA ASN A 38 -0.86 -6.64 -1.93
C ASN A 38 -1.20 -5.87 -3.20
N TYR A 39 -2.46 -5.88 -3.62
CA TYR A 39 -2.91 -5.13 -4.78
C TYR A 39 -2.85 -3.62 -4.52
N GLU A 40 -3.25 -3.14 -3.35
CA GLU A 40 -3.09 -1.75 -2.91
C GLU A 40 -1.62 -1.30 -3.00
N LYS A 41 -0.68 -2.11 -2.51
CA LYS A 41 0.75 -1.78 -2.59
C LYS A 41 1.27 -1.68 -4.02
N ASN A 42 0.68 -2.44 -4.95
CA ASN A 42 1.14 -2.55 -6.34
C ASN A 42 0.36 -1.69 -7.33
N LEU A 43 -0.91 -1.35 -7.05
CA LEU A 43 -1.80 -0.61 -7.95
C LEU A 43 -2.06 0.83 -7.47
N LEU A 44 -2.23 1.05 -6.16
CA LEU A 44 -2.50 2.40 -5.67
C LEU A 44 -1.19 3.17 -5.58
N GLU A 45 -1.06 4.16 -6.47
CA GLU A 45 -0.08 5.24 -6.34
C GLU A 45 -0.14 5.78 -4.89
N PRO A 46 0.99 6.16 -4.28
CA PRO A 46 1.04 6.60 -2.89
C PRO A 46 -0.07 7.61 -2.56
N GLU A 47 -0.34 8.53 -3.50
CA GLU A 47 -1.36 9.58 -3.44
C GLU A 47 -2.80 9.09 -3.19
N LEU A 48 -3.10 7.84 -3.58
CA LEU A 48 -4.43 7.24 -3.43
C LEU A 48 -4.57 6.40 -2.15
N ARG A 49 -3.51 6.24 -1.37
CA ARG A 49 -3.55 5.47 -0.11
C ARG A 49 -4.12 6.33 1.01
N PRO A 50 -5.05 5.80 1.83
CA PRO A 50 -5.59 6.54 2.97
C PRO A 50 -4.51 7.00 3.95
N GLU A 51 -3.47 6.20 4.17
CA GLU A 51 -2.37 6.57 5.10
C GLU A 51 -1.47 7.67 4.54
N TYR A 52 -1.40 7.84 3.22
CA TYR A 52 -0.57 8.87 2.59
C TYR A 52 -1.03 10.27 2.97
N LYS A 53 -2.34 10.47 3.20
CA LYS A 53 -2.87 11.72 3.74
C LYS A 53 -2.26 12.04 5.11
N GLU A 54 -2.07 11.04 5.97
CA GLU A 54 -1.47 11.25 7.29
C GLU A 54 0.02 11.57 7.19
N GLU A 55 0.74 10.92 6.27
CA GLU A 55 2.15 11.25 5.99
C GLU A 55 2.31 12.68 5.44
N LEU A 56 1.46 13.08 4.48
CA LEU A 56 1.44 14.44 3.96
C LEU A 56 1.18 15.48 5.05
N LEU A 57 0.23 15.22 5.96
CA LEU A 57 -0.06 16.12 7.08
C LEU A 57 1.08 16.19 8.10
N LYS A 58 1.89 15.13 8.23
CA LYS A 58 3.12 15.16 9.05
C LYS A 58 4.22 15.97 8.37
N ILE A 59 4.35 15.83 7.05
CA ILE A 59 5.30 16.61 6.24
C ILE A 59 4.90 18.10 6.31
N ASP A 60 3.62 18.44 6.14
CA ASP A 60 3.05 19.79 6.24
C ASP A 60 3.38 20.50 7.56
N LYS A 61 3.45 19.73 8.66
CA LYS A 61 3.78 20.23 10.00
C LYS A 61 5.27 20.16 10.32
N GLY A 62 6.08 19.63 9.40
CA GLY A 62 7.51 19.42 9.56
C GLY A 62 8.33 20.70 9.41
N LYS A 63 9.65 20.57 9.61
CA LYS A 63 10.59 21.65 9.28
C LYS A 63 10.90 21.61 7.79
N PHE A 64 10.54 22.68 7.09
CA PHE A 64 10.90 22.86 5.69
C PHE A 64 12.24 23.58 5.55
N HIS A 65 13.01 23.18 4.55
CA HIS A 65 14.16 23.94 4.09
C HIS A 65 13.70 24.79 2.91
N GLU A 66 13.78 26.10 3.05
CA GLU A 66 13.52 27.01 1.95
C GLU A 66 14.74 27.00 1.03
N LEU A 67 14.57 26.48 -0.19
CA LEU A 67 15.64 26.32 -1.17
C LEU A 67 15.44 27.33 -2.29
N LYS A 68 16.50 28.08 -2.62
CA LYS A 68 16.47 29.12 -3.65
C LYS A 68 16.73 28.58 -5.05
N ASP A 69 17.40 27.43 -5.14
CA ASP A 69 17.85 26.86 -6.41
C ASP A 69 18.14 25.36 -6.27
N ILE A 70 18.18 24.68 -7.42
CA ILE A 70 18.44 23.24 -7.54
C ILE A 70 19.84 22.87 -7.03
N LYS A 71 20.79 23.81 -7.04
CA LYS A 71 22.15 23.56 -6.57
C LYS A 71 22.17 23.41 -5.04
N SER A 72 21.46 24.28 -4.33
CA SER A 72 21.25 24.21 -2.89
C SER A 72 20.58 22.89 -2.46
N LEU A 73 19.66 22.36 -3.27
CA LEU A 73 19.04 21.06 -3.03
C LEU A 73 20.06 19.91 -3.13
N LYS A 74 20.89 19.91 -4.18
CA LYS A 74 21.93 18.87 -4.37
C LYS A 74 22.93 18.84 -3.22
N GLU A 75 23.41 20.00 -2.80
CA GLU A 75 24.35 20.11 -1.67
C GLU A 75 23.75 19.57 -0.36
N LEU A 76 22.43 19.68 -0.17
CA LEU A 76 21.77 19.19 1.05
C LEU A 76 21.57 17.67 1.03
N ILE A 77 21.30 17.06 -0.13
CA ILE A 77 21.07 15.61 -0.26
C ILE A 77 22.39 14.82 -0.32
N GLU A 78 23.43 15.39 -0.95
CA GLU A 78 24.72 14.71 -1.13
C GLU A 78 25.62 14.74 0.13
N ASN A 79 25.27 15.55 1.14
CA ASN A 79 26.01 15.65 2.42
C ASN A 79 25.36 14.84 3.58
N VAL A 80 24.44 13.93 3.30
CA VAL A 80 23.80 13.03 4.29
C VAL A 80 24.37 11.62 4.24
#